data_AF-A0A925UKE1-F1
#
_entry.id   AF-A0A925UKE1-F1
#
_cell.length_a   1.000
_cell.length_b   1.000
_cell.length_c   1.000
_cell.angle_alpha   90.00
_cell.angle_beta   90.00
_cell.angle_gamma   90.00
#
_symmetry.space_group_name_H-M   'P 1'
#
loop_
_entity.id
_entity.type
_entity.pdbx_description
1 polymer ?
#
loop_
_entity_poly.entity_id
_entity_poly.type
_entity_poly.pdbx_seq_one_letter_code
_entity_poly.pdbx_strand_id
1 'polypeptide(L)'
;KGYNALNLNTSGQGPKVIQDILKFVHDKGQGTGPKDEVGSVLYTRGLIIQMLGIEAVRRAQERFGKGKVMTGEQVRWGLENLALDQKKLDALGFSGVMRPLSTSCQDHMGSTWARVHTWDGAKWSFTSDWLQADEQIIKPMVKVAADKYATEKKLTRRTPEDCQS
;
A
#
# COMPACT_ATOMS: atom_id res chain seq x y z
N LYS A 1 -28.96 0.71 5.54
CA LYS A 1 -28.86 -0.56 4.77
C LYS A 1 -28.82 -0.20 3.29
N GLY A 2 -27.93 -0.81 2.49
CA GLY A 2 -27.76 -0.52 1.06
C GLY A 2 -26.77 0.60 0.73
N TYR A 3 -26.00 1.09 1.72
CA TYR A 3 -24.97 2.09 1.47
C TYR A 3 -23.71 1.43 0.89
N ASN A 4 -23.24 1.95 -0.25
CA ASN A 4 -22.06 1.45 -0.96
C ASN A 4 -20.86 2.38 -0.70
N ALA A 5 -19.69 1.80 -0.50
CA ALA A 5 -18.45 2.55 -0.42
C ALA A 5 -17.30 1.84 -1.15
N LEU A 6 -16.26 2.61 -1.47
CA LEU A 6 -15.03 2.05 -1.98
C LEU A 6 -14.20 1.47 -0.84
N ASN A 7 -13.84 0.20 -0.99
CA ASN A 7 -12.92 -0.50 -0.15
C ASN A 7 -11.55 -0.57 -0.83
N LEU A 8 -10.59 0.14 -0.23
CA LEU A 8 -9.19 0.13 -0.63
C LEU A 8 -8.34 -0.82 0.22
N ASN A 9 -8.86 -1.22 1.39
CA ASN A 9 -8.16 -2.04 2.38
C ASN A 9 -9.19 -2.95 3.04
N THR A 10 -8.94 -4.26 3.05
CA THR A 10 -9.87 -5.22 3.68
C THR A 10 -10.02 -4.98 5.19
N SER A 11 -11.10 -5.51 5.76
CA SER A 11 -11.36 -5.51 7.20
C SER A 11 -11.81 -6.89 7.67
N GLY A 12 -11.73 -7.12 8.96
CA GLY A 12 -11.98 -8.40 9.61
C GLY A 12 -10.70 -9.15 9.92
N GLN A 13 -10.87 -10.27 10.61
CA GLN A 13 -9.75 -11.05 11.13
C GLN A 13 -9.31 -12.19 10.21
N GLY A 14 -9.97 -12.41 9.07
CA GLY A 14 -9.63 -13.48 8.13
C GLY A 14 -8.19 -13.46 7.57
N PRO A 15 -7.59 -12.29 7.23
CA PRO A 15 -6.25 -12.26 6.65
C PRO A 15 -5.17 -12.89 7.53
N LYS A 16 -4.22 -13.61 6.92
CA LYS A 16 -3.15 -14.31 7.65
C LYS A 16 -2.32 -13.37 8.52
N VAL A 17 -1.95 -12.19 8.01
CA VAL A 17 -1.19 -11.20 8.80
C VAL A 17 -1.93 -10.78 10.07
N ILE A 18 -3.26 -10.66 10.03
CA ILE A 18 -4.08 -10.32 11.19
C ILE A 18 -4.12 -11.49 12.18
N GLN A 19 -4.31 -12.72 11.69
CA GLN A 19 -4.27 -13.93 12.51
C GLN A 19 -2.91 -14.12 13.19
N ASP A 20 -1.81 -13.88 12.48
CA ASP A 20 -0.46 -13.94 13.02
C ASP A 20 -0.26 -12.89 14.14
N ILE A 21 -0.76 -11.67 13.98
CA ILE A 21 -0.70 -10.64 15.01
C ILE A 21 -1.48 -11.05 16.27
N LEU A 22 -2.69 -11.57 16.10
CA LEU A 22 -3.48 -12.07 17.22
C LEU A 22 -2.71 -13.17 17.97
N LYS A 23 -2.20 -14.17 17.23
CA LYS A 23 -1.52 -15.34 17.79
C LYS A 23 -0.16 -15.06 18.40
N PHE A 24 0.68 -14.29 17.71
CA PHE A 24 2.08 -14.12 18.09
C PHE A 24 2.33 -12.89 18.95
N VAL A 25 1.42 -11.91 18.95
CA VAL A 25 1.56 -10.68 19.72
C VAL A 25 0.52 -10.62 20.85
N HIS A 26 -0.77 -10.61 20.52
CA HIS A 26 -1.81 -10.39 21.53
C HIS A 26 -2.05 -11.59 22.45
N ASP A 27 -2.08 -12.82 21.93
CA ASP A 27 -2.25 -14.04 22.73
C ASP A 27 -1.07 -14.29 23.68
N LYS A 28 0.09 -13.69 23.38
CA LYS A 28 1.28 -13.71 24.24
C LYS A 28 1.36 -12.53 25.21
N GLY A 29 0.35 -11.66 25.25
CA GLY A 29 0.35 -10.46 26.11
C GLY A 29 1.38 -9.40 25.70
N GLN A 30 1.88 -9.43 24.46
CA GLN A 30 2.86 -8.49 23.92
C GLN A 30 2.23 -7.35 23.10
N GLY A 31 0.91 -7.32 23.00
CA GLY A 31 0.18 -6.24 22.34
C GLY A 31 0.12 -4.99 23.21
N THR A 32 0.39 -3.83 22.62
CA THR A 32 0.37 -2.53 23.32
C THR A 32 -0.92 -1.75 23.12
N GLY A 33 -1.83 -2.22 22.26
CA GLY A 33 -3.13 -1.60 21.97
C GLY A 33 -4.32 -2.55 22.16
N PRO A 34 -5.56 -2.05 22.00
CA PRO A 34 -6.78 -2.85 22.18
C PRO A 34 -6.83 -4.03 21.20
N LYS A 35 -7.08 -5.24 21.71
CA LYS A 35 -7.11 -6.46 20.89
C LYS A 35 -8.31 -6.49 19.93
N ASP A 36 -9.40 -5.85 20.30
CA ASP A 36 -10.64 -5.75 19.52
C ASP A 36 -10.51 -4.83 18.28
N GLU A 37 -9.54 -3.92 18.26
CA GLU A 37 -9.23 -3.12 17.07
C GLU A 37 -8.48 -3.91 15.99
N VAL A 38 -7.90 -5.07 16.33
CA VAL A 38 -7.12 -5.91 15.42
C VAL A 38 -8.02 -6.48 14.32
N GLY A 39 -7.75 -6.06 13.09
CA GLY A 39 -8.58 -6.37 11.91
C GLY A 39 -9.58 -5.29 11.55
N SER A 40 -9.69 -4.19 12.32
CA SER A 40 -10.45 -3.02 11.86
C SER A 40 -9.83 -2.45 10.57
N VAL A 41 -10.62 -1.72 9.79
CA VAL A 41 -10.17 -1.16 8.49
C VAL A 41 -8.95 -0.25 8.65
N LEU A 42 -8.88 0.53 9.72
CA LEU A 42 -7.75 1.44 10.00
C LEU A 42 -6.52 0.67 10.48
N TYR A 43 -6.72 -0.39 11.27
CA TYR A 43 -5.63 -1.29 11.66
C TYR A 43 -4.99 -1.93 10.42
N THR A 44 -5.81 -2.51 9.52
CA THR A 44 -5.32 -3.10 8.26
C THR A 44 -4.61 -2.07 7.39
N ARG A 45 -5.12 -0.83 7.30
CA ARG A 45 -4.46 0.26 6.58
C ARG A 45 -3.08 0.56 7.18
N GLY A 46 -2.97 0.60 8.51
CA GLY A 46 -1.69 0.75 9.19
C GLY A 46 -0.70 -0.36 8.81
N LEU A 47 -1.15 -1.63 8.80
CA LEU A 47 -0.31 -2.76 8.39
C LEU A 47 0.18 -2.65 6.95
N ILE A 48 -0.69 -2.23 6.02
CA ILE A 48 -0.29 -2.03 4.63
C ILE A 48 0.79 -0.95 4.54
N ILE A 49 0.58 0.21 5.19
CA ILE A 49 1.56 1.31 5.19
C ILE A 49 2.92 0.85 5.73
N GLN A 50 2.93 0.11 6.85
CA GLN A 50 4.17 -0.40 7.43
C GLN A 50 4.84 -1.45 6.54
N MET A 51 4.06 -2.36 5.94
CA MET A 51 4.59 -3.34 5.00
C MET A 51 5.26 -2.67 3.80
N LEU A 52 4.63 -1.65 3.20
CA LEU A 52 5.21 -0.91 2.08
C LEU A 52 6.51 -0.20 2.48
N GLY A 53 6.54 0.45 3.64
CA GLY A 53 7.75 1.10 4.15
C GLY A 53 8.90 0.12 4.40
N ILE A 54 8.61 -1.03 5.02
CA ILE A 54 9.60 -2.07 5.29
C ILE A 54 10.12 -2.69 3.99
N GLU A 55 9.25 -2.98 3.03
CA GLU A 55 9.65 -3.52 1.72
C GLU A 55 10.47 -2.49 0.93
N ALA A 56 10.18 -1.20 1.03
CA ALA A 56 10.98 -0.15 0.40
C ALA A 56 12.40 -0.09 0.99
N VAL A 57 12.52 -0.10 2.32
CA VAL A 57 13.83 -0.15 2.98
C VAL A 57 14.58 -1.43 2.60
N ARG A 58 13.89 -2.57 2.50
CA ARG A 58 14.51 -3.83 2.05
C ARG A 58 15.04 -3.71 0.62
N ARG A 59 14.25 -3.17 -0.31
CA ARG A 59 14.70 -2.90 -1.70
C ARG A 59 15.93 -2.00 -1.73
N ALA A 60 15.92 -0.93 -0.94
CA ALA A 60 17.08 -0.04 -0.80
C ALA A 60 18.31 -0.80 -0.27
N GLN A 61 18.16 -1.62 0.78
CA GLN A 61 19.24 -2.42 1.32
C GLN A 61 19.78 -3.46 0.33
N GLU A 62 18.93 -4.08 -0.49
CA GLU A 62 19.35 -4.99 -1.55
C GLU A 62 20.29 -4.31 -2.55
N ARG A 63 20.05 -3.03 -2.84
CA ARG A 63 20.87 -2.23 -3.78
C ARG A 63 22.09 -1.59 -3.13
N PHE A 64 21.95 -0.96 -1.96
CA PHE A 64 22.96 -0.09 -1.36
C PHE A 64 23.73 -0.72 -0.18
N GLY A 65 23.33 -1.92 0.25
CA GLY A 65 24.06 -2.70 1.24
C GLY A 65 23.13 -3.33 2.28
N LYS A 66 23.07 -4.67 2.27
CA LYS A 66 22.24 -5.45 3.18
C LYS A 66 22.60 -5.17 4.65
N GLY A 67 21.58 -4.88 5.46
CA GLY A 67 21.74 -4.61 6.89
C GLY A 67 22.29 -3.23 7.25
N LYS A 68 22.60 -2.37 6.26
CA LYS A 68 23.03 -0.98 6.52
C LYS A 68 21.84 -0.07 6.81
N VAL A 69 22.09 1.01 7.54
CA VAL A 69 21.13 2.12 7.65
C VAL A 69 21.04 2.83 6.29
N MET A 70 19.82 3.08 5.83
CA MET A 70 19.56 3.75 4.55
C MET A 70 19.40 5.25 4.74
N THR A 71 19.89 6.05 3.80
CA THR A 71 19.60 7.51 3.75
C THR A 71 18.18 7.75 3.23
N GLY A 72 17.69 8.99 3.36
CA GLY A 72 16.37 9.36 2.83
C GLY A 72 16.25 9.15 1.32
N GLU A 73 17.31 9.45 0.56
CA GLU A 73 17.39 9.24 -0.89
C GLU A 73 17.34 7.76 -1.25
N GLN A 74 18.03 6.91 -0.48
CA GLN A 74 18.01 5.46 -0.68
C GLN A 74 16.64 4.86 -0.37
N VAL A 75 15.98 5.32 0.69
CA VAL A 75 14.60 4.88 1.01
C VAL A 75 13.62 5.37 -0.05
N ARG A 76 13.76 6.61 -0.55
CA ARG A 76 13.00 7.10 -1.70
C ARG A 76 13.20 6.19 -2.91
N TRP A 77 14.44 5.83 -3.23
CA TRP A 77 14.73 4.89 -4.31
C TRP A 77 14.00 3.55 -4.09
N GLY A 78 14.03 3.01 -2.86
CA GLY A 78 13.29 1.80 -2.51
C GLY A 78 11.77 1.93 -2.69
N LEU A 79 11.18 3.06 -2.30
CA LEU A 79 9.76 3.37 -2.49
C LEU A 79 9.38 3.51 -3.97
N GLU A 80 10.30 3.98 -4.80
CA GLU A 80 10.15 4.09 -6.26
C GLU A 80 10.49 2.78 -6.98
N ASN A 81 10.89 1.72 -6.27
CA ASN A 81 11.24 0.43 -6.85
C ASN A 81 10.60 -0.73 -6.08
N LEU A 82 9.40 -0.49 -5.52
CA LEU A 82 8.60 -1.58 -4.99
C LEU A 82 8.16 -2.47 -6.16
N ALA A 83 8.29 -3.77 -5.96
CA ALA A 83 7.72 -4.77 -6.84
C ALA A 83 7.24 -5.92 -5.95
N LEU A 84 5.94 -5.88 -5.63
CA LEU A 84 5.26 -6.85 -4.78
C LEU A 84 4.34 -7.69 -5.66
N ASP A 85 4.84 -8.85 -6.08
CA ASP A 85 4.04 -9.85 -6.78
C ASP A 85 3.12 -10.62 -5.81
N GLN A 86 2.24 -11.46 -6.36
CA GLN A 86 1.31 -12.24 -5.54
C GLN A 86 2.05 -13.17 -4.56
N LYS A 87 3.13 -13.81 -5.01
CA LYS A 87 3.94 -14.72 -4.19
C LYS A 87 4.52 -14.01 -2.97
N LYS A 88 5.02 -12.78 -3.15
CA LYS A 88 5.55 -11.94 -2.08
C LYS A 88 4.44 -11.54 -1.11
N LEU A 89 3.28 -11.13 -1.60
CA LEU A 89 2.12 -10.80 -0.75
C LEU A 89 1.63 -12.01 0.06
N ASP A 90 1.60 -13.20 -0.55
CA ASP A 90 1.22 -14.43 0.13
C ASP A 90 2.21 -14.77 1.26
N ALA A 91 3.52 -14.67 0.98
CA ALA A 91 4.57 -14.90 1.98
C ALA A 91 4.51 -13.91 3.16
N LEU A 92 4.06 -12.68 2.92
CA LEU A 92 3.86 -11.66 3.94
C LEU A 92 2.50 -11.78 4.67
N GLY A 93 1.60 -12.66 4.21
CA GLY A 93 0.26 -12.82 4.78
C GLY A 93 -0.77 -11.79 4.35
N PHE A 94 -0.51 -11.06 3.25
CA PHE A 94 -1.38 -10.03 2.66
C PHE A 94 -2.24 -10.55 1.50
N SER A 95 -2.30 -11.87 1.31
CA SER A 95 -3.18 -12.48 0.31
C SER A 95 -4.64 -12.05 0.52
N GLY A 96 -5.29 -11.60 -0.55
CA GLY A 96 -6.67 -11.09 -0.52
C GLY A 96 -6.87 -9.72 0.16
N VAL A 97 -5.86 -9.18 0.85
CA VAL A 97 -5.88 -7.84 1.48
C VAL A 97 -5.70 -6.76 0.43
N MET A 98 -4.76 -6.97 -0.50
CA MET A 98 -4.41 -6.06 -1.58
C MET A 98 -4.01 -6.83 -2.83
N ARG A 99 -4.01 -6.14 -3.98
CA ARG A 99 -3.48 -6.67 -5.23
C ARG A 99 -1.98 -6.44 -5.33
N PRO A 100 -1.28 -7.21 -6.18
CA PRO A 100 0.10 -6.91 -6.56
C PRO A 100 0.27 -5.45 -6.95
N LEU A 101 1.43 -4.88 -6.62
CA LEU A 101 1.74 -3.49 -6.94
C LEU A 101 3.20 -3.35 -7.36
N SER A 102 3.46 -2.37 -8.21
CA SER A 102 4.81 -1.94 -8.54
C SER A 102 4.84 -0.43 -8.65
N THR A 103 5.82 0.21 -8.02
CA THR A 103 6.04 1.66 -8.17
C THR A 103 7.23 1.91 -9.09
N SER A 104 7.34 3.16 -9.55
CA SER A 104 8.46 3.68 -10.33
C SER A 104 8.66 5.16 -10.01
N CYS A 105 9.78 5.75 -10.43
CA CYS A 105 9.97 7.21 -10.40
C CYS A 105 8.86 7.99 -11.13
N GLN A 106 8.18 7.36 -12.12
CA GLN A 106 7.09 7.98 -12.87
C GLN A 106 5.71 7.71 -12.25
N ASP A 107 5.59 6.68 -11.42
CA ASP A 107 4.34 6.22 -10.81
C ASP A 107 4.57 5.88 -9.33
N HIS A 108 4.22 6.83 -8.47
CA HIS A 108 4.34 6.70 -7.01
C HIS A 108 3.09 6.05 -6.37
N MET A 109 2.10 5.65 -7.15
CA MET A 109 0.87 5.02 -6.67
C MET A 109 0.93 3.51 -6.83
N GLY A 110 1.34 3.04 -8.01
CA GLY A 110 1.68 1.65 -8.33
C GLY A 110 0.53 0.64 -8.41
N SER A 111 -0.66 0.95 -7.90
CA SER A 111 -1.88 0.16 -8.07
C SER A 111 -3.12 1.03 -8.00
N THR A 112 -4.11 0.74 -8.86
CA THR A 112 -5.39 1.46 -8.95
C THR A 112 -6.61 0.56 -8.78
N TRP A 113 -6.41 -0.54 -8.06
CA TRP A 113 -7.47 -1.50 -7.79
C TRP A 113 -8.25 -1.14 -6.51
N ALA A 114 -9.57 -1.22 -6.59
CA ALA A 114 -10.49 -1.09 -5.45
C ALA A 114 -11.57 -2.17 -5.52
N ARG A 115 -12.33 -2.35 -4.43
CA ARG A 115 -13.60 -3.10 -4.44
C ARG A 115 -14.73 -2.21 -3.95
N VAL A 116 -15.96 -2.60 -4.24
CA VAL A 116 -17.15 -2.05 -3.58
C VAL A 116 -17.56 -2.98 -2.45
N HIS A 117 -17.90 -2.38 -1.31
CA HIS A 117 -18.60 -3.07 -0.24
C HIS A 117 -19.90 -2.35 0.12
N THR A 118 -20.87 -3.12 0.60
CA THR A 118 -22.20 -2.62 0.97
C THR A 118 -22.48 -2.89 2.44
N TRP A 119 -23.03 -1.88 3.13
CA TRP A 119 -23.52 -2.01 4.49
C TRP A 119 -24.94 -2.56 4.51
N ASP A 120 -25.14 -3.73 5.11
CA ASP A 120 -26.45 -4.39 5.19
C ASP A 120 -27.29 -3.97 6.40
N GLY A 121 -26.78 -3.09 7.27
CA GLY A 121 -27.40 -2.70 8.53
C GLY A 121 -26.71 -3.28 9.77
N ALA A 122 -25.91 -4.33 9.61
CA ALA A 122 -25.17 -4.99 10.68
C ALA A 122 -23.70 -5.26 10.34
N LYS A 123 -23.38 -5.53 9.07
CA LYS A 123 -22.02 -5.79 8.60
C LYS A 123 -21.76 -5.24 7.18
N TRP A 124 -20.48 -5.12 6.87
CA TRP A 124 -19.99 -4.85 5.53
C TRP A 124 -19.74 -6.15 4.78
N SER A 125 -20.20 -6.24 3.54
CA SER A 125 -19.91 -7.36 2.64
C SER A 125 -19.38 -6.82 1.32
N PHE A 126 -18.37 -7.48 0.73
CA PHE A 126 -17.95 -7.17 -0.63
C PHE A 126 -19.08 -7.49 -1.61
N THR A 127 -19.38 -6.55 -2.49
CA THR A 127 -20.48 -6.64 -3.47
C THR A 127 -20.00 -6.42 -4.90
N SER A 128 -18.69 -6.31 -5.09
CA SER A 128 -18.04 -6.38 -6.40
C SER A 128 -16.77 -7.22 -6.33
N ASP A 129 -16.32 -7.65 -7.50
CA ASP A 129 -14.93 -8.03 -7.71
C ASP A 129 -14.01 -6.80 -7.65
N TRP A 130 -12.72 -7.02 -7.90
CA TRP A 130 -11.75 -5.95 -8.06
C TRP A 130 -12.08 -5.12 -9.31
N LEU A 131 -12.13 -3.80 -9.13
CA LEU A 131 -12.30 -2.80 -10.16
C LEU A 131 -10.98 -2.04 -10.31
N GLN A 132 -10.53 -1.83 -11.54
CA GLN A 132 -9.33 -1.03 -11.84
C GLN A 132 -9.74 0.32 -12.40
N ALA A 133 -9.03 1.37 -12.00
CA ALA A 133 -9.22 2.68 -12.60
C ALA A 133 -8.74 2.71 -14.05
N ASP A 134 -9.40 3.52 -14.89
CA ASP A 134 -8.97 3.75 -16.27
C ASP A 134 -7.85 4.79 -16.34
N GLU A 135 -6.62 4.29 -16.42
CA GLU A 135 -5.42 5.10 -16.52
C GLU A 135 -5.34 5.93 -17.80
N GLN A 136 -6.06 5.57 -18.87
CA GLN A 136 -6.07 6.37 -20.11
C GLN A 136 -6.74 7.72 -19.89
N ILE A 137 -7.70 7.78 -18.96
CA ILE A 137 -8.40 9.00 -18.58
C ILE A 137 -7.64 9.73 -17.46
N ILE A 138 -7.14 9.00 -16.46
CA ILE A 138 -6.56 9.60 -15.25
C ILE A 138 -5.15 10.14 -15.49
N LYS A 139 -4.29 9.44 -16.23
CA LYS A 139 -2.89 9.86 -16.43
C LYS A 139 -2.75 11.26 -17.07
N PRO A 140 -3.52 11.63 -18.11
CA PRO A 140 -3.51 12.99 -18.64
C PRO A 140 -3.82 14.04 -17.57
N MET A 141 -4.82 13.79 -16.71
CA MET A 141 -5.20 14.71 -15.64
C MET A 141 -4.10 14.85 -14.58
N VAL A 142 -3.50 13.72 -14.17
CA VAL A 142 -2.36 13.70 -13.23
C VAL A 142 -1.19 14.49 -13.79
N LYS A 143 -0.86 14.29 -15.07
CA LYS A 143 0.20 15.04 -15.75
C LYS A 143 -0.09 16.54 -15.75
N VAL A 144 -1.29 16.96 -16.17
CA VAL A 144 -1.67 18.38 -16.20
C VAL A 144 -1.56 19.01 -14.80
N ALA A 145 -2.03 18.32 -13.76
CA ALA A 145 -1.95 18.80 -12.39
C ALA A 145 -0.50 18.90 -11.90
N ALA A 146 0.34 17.90 -12.19
CA ALA A 146 1.75 17.90 -11.83
C ALA A 146 2.54 19.00 -12.57
N ASP A 147 2.28 19.20 -13.87
CA ASP A 147 2.91 20.25 -14.70
C ASP A 147 2.58 21.65 -14.16
N LYS A 148 1.29 21.86 -13.83
CA LYS A 148 0.83 23.11 -13.21
C LYS A 148 1.52 23.36 -11.87
N TYR A 149 1.51 22.37 -10.97
CA TYR A 149 2.14 22.50 -9.66
C TYR A 149 3.64 22.79 -9.77
N ALA A 150 4.37 22.08 -10.63
CA ALA A 150 5.80 22.30 -10.84
C ALA A 150 6.08 23.72 -11.35
N THR A 151 5.27 24.21 -12.28
CA THR A 151 5.40 25.59 -12.81
C THR A 151 5.16 26.63 -11.71
N GLU A 152 4.05 26.52 -10.97
CA GLU A 152 3.68 27.47 -9.91
C GLU A 152 4.72 27.51 -8.78
N LYS A 153 5.29 26.35 -8.44
CA LYS A 153 6.30 26.21 -7.39
C LYS A 153 7.73 26.37 -7.89
N LYS A 154 7.93 26.65 -9.19
CA LYS A 154 9.24 26.78 -9.83
C LYS A 154 10.14 25.56 -9.58
N LEU A 155 9.55 24.36 -9.61
CA LEU A 155 10.23 23.10 -9.41
C LEU A 155 10.72 22.55 -10.75
N THR A 156 11.99 22.18 -10.81
CA THR A 156 12.55 21.41 -11.92
C THR A 156 12.15 19.95 -11.74
N ARG A 157 11.64 19.30 -12.80
CA ARG A 157 11.38 17.87 -12.75
C ARG A 157 12.69 17.10 -12.66
N ARG A 158 12.63 15.97 -11.96
CA ARG A 158 13.69 14.98 -11.99
C ARG A 158 13.93 14.47 -13.40
N THR A 159 15.21 14.36 -13.76
CA THR A 159 15.60 13.74 -15.02
C THR A 159 15.52 12.21 -14.89
N PRO A 160 15.57 11.46 -16.00
CA PRO A 160 15.70 10.00 -15.94
C PRO A 160 16.92 9.53 -15.13
N GLU A 161 18.02 10.29 -15.14
CA GLU A 161 19.22 9.99 -14.37
C GLU A 161 18.97 10.12 -12.86
N ASP A 162 18.20 11.13 -12.43
CA ASP A 162 17.75 11.27 -11.03
C ASP A 162 16.83 10.13 -10.58
N CYS A 163 16.23 9.40 -11.51
CA CYS A 163 15.42 8.20 -11.22
C CYS A 163 16.27 6.94 -11.03
N GLN A 164 17.56 6.98 -11.36
CA GLN A 164 18.49 5.86 -11.21
C GLN A 164 19.37 5.96 -9.97
N SER A 165 19.36 7.09 -9.25
CA SER A 165 20.19 7.36 -8.07
C SER A 165 19.68 6.65 -6.82
#